data_AF-A0A6V6ZGS4-F1
#
_entry.id   AF-A0A6V6ZGS4-F1
#
_cell.length_a   1.000
_cell.length_b   1.000
_cell.length_c   1.000
_cell.angle_alpha   90.00
_cell.angle_beta   90.00
_cell.angle_gamma   90.00
#
_symmetry.space_group_name_H-M   'P 1'
#
loop_
_entity.id
_entity.type
_entity.pdbx_description
1 polymer ?
#
loop_
_entity_poly.entity_id
_entity_poly.type
_entity_poly.pdbx_seq_one_letter_code
_entity_poly.pdbx_strand_id
1 'polypeptide(L)'
;MAQDGMISHGVDALIDKLRNDGVAAGQAEAEKLRAEAKAEAAKILADAKREVEAHQKKARADADNYRAAGEEALNTAMRDAVLTMKAGLTDRFRQDVERLVTKEMADPEMLKQMILEVVGRAAAGAKLDGKVQVILPAKVATQEDIKQNADDIQSGKLTKYVLGLTAEMLREQVELHASEDTQDGIRIHAEEQGVVLDLTDKAVASLLMEHLQPRFRAVLEGVIR
;
A
#
# COMPACT_ATOMS: atom_id res chain seq x y z
N MET A 1 103.93 -27.01 -57.97
CA MET A 1 103.10 -25.82 -57.69
C MET A 1 101.71 -25.84 -58.33
N ALA A 2 101.34 -26.81 -59.19
CA ALA A 2 100.01 -26.86 -59.82
C ALA A 2 98.92 -27.60 -59.00
N GLN A 3 99.29 -28.46 -58.05
CA GLN A 3 98.34 -29.21 -57.21
C GLN A 3 97.76 -28.39 -56.03
N ASP A 4 98.51 -27.44 -55.47
CA ASP A 4 98.02 -26.56 -54.39
C ASP A 4 96.91 -25.59 -54.82
N GLY A 5 96.95 -25.11 -56.07
CA GLY A 5 95.95 -24.17 -56.59
C GLY A 5 94.55 -24.79 -56.81
N MET A 6 94.49 -26.07 -57.20
CA MET A 6 93.19 -26.76 -57.39
C MET A 6 92.53 -27.15 -56.07
N ILE A 7 93.31 -27.48 -55.03
CA ILE A 7 92.79 -27.83 -53.70
C ILE A 7 92.22 -26.58 -53.01
N SER A 8 92.87 -25.42 -53.15
CA SER A 8 92.35 -24.13 -52.66
C SER A 8 90.99 -23.77 -53.28
N HIS A 9 90.86 -23.87 -54.62
CA HIS A 9 89.60 -23.54 -55.30
C HIS A 9 88.44 -24.48 -54.96
N GLY A 10 88.71 -25.76 -54.64
CA GLY A 10 87.68 -26.70 -54.21
C GLY A 10 87.14 -26.42 -52.80
N VAL A 11 88.01 -25.96 -51.90
CA VAL A 11 87.63 -25.55 -50.53
C VAL A 11 86.85 -24.24 -50.55
N ASP A 12 87.29 -23.26 -51.34
CA ASP A 12 86.60 -21.97 -51.48
C ASP A 12 85.19 -22.14 -52.07
N ALA A 13 85.04 -22.99 -53.10
CA ALA A 13 83.73 -23.30 -53.70
C ALA A 13 82.79 -24.04 -52.74
N LEU A 14 83.32 -24.92 -51.88
CA LEU A 14 82.54 -25.61 -50.85
C LEU A 14 82.10 -24.65 -49.74
N ILE A 15 82.97 -23.73 -49.31
CA ILE A 15 82.66 -22.69 -48.32
C ILE A 15 81.59 -21.74 -48.85
N ASP A 16 81.72 -21.29 -50.10
CA ASP A 16 80.71 -20.43 -50.74
C ASP A 16 79.37 -21.16 -50.87
N LYS A 17 79.38 -22.45 -51.21
CA LYS A 17 78.17 -23.26 -51.26
C LYS A 17 77.54 -23.44 -49.88
N LEU A 18 78.32 -23.79 -48.85
CA LEU A 18 77.81 -23.91 -47.47
C LEU A 18 77.25 -22.58 -46.95
N ARG A 19 77.92 -21.46 -47.26
CA ARG A 19 77.46 -20.12 -46.89
C ARG A 19 76.14 -19.80 -47.58
N ASN A 20 76.03 -20.06 -48.88
CA ASN A 20 74.81 -19.78 -49.63
C ASN A 20 73.65 -20.68 -49.20
N ASP A 21 73.90 -21.97 -48.99
CA ASP A 21 72.90 -22.93 -48.50
C ASP A 21 72.46 -22.57 -47.08
N GLY A 22 73.37 -22.15 -46.21
CA GLY A 22 73.07 -21.68 -44.85
C GLY A 22 72.28 -20.37 -44.83
N VAL A 23 72.63 -19.41 -45.69
CA VAL A 23 71.88 -18.15 -45.84
C VAL A 23 70.49 -18.41 -46.41
N ALA A 24 70.36 -19.28 -47.40
CA ALA A 24 69.07 -19.64 -47.98
C ALA A 24 68.17 -20.37 -46.96
N ALA A 25 68.71 -21.32 -46.20
CA ALA A 25 67.99 -21.99 -45.13
C ALA A 25 67.54 -21.01 -44.03
N GLY A 26 68.44 -20.12 -43.60
CA GLY A 26 68.11 -19.09 -42.60
C GLY A 26 67.07 -18.08 -43.08
N GLN A 27 67.11 -17.69 -44.35
CA GLN A 27 66.08 -16.83 -44.96
C GLN A 27 64.72 -17.54 -45.02
N ALA A 28 64.70 -18.82 -45.41
CA ALA A 28 63.46 -19.61 -45.45
C ALA A 28 62.84 -19.78 -44.05
N GLU A 29 63.66 -20.06 -43.03
CA GLU A 29 63.20 -20.21 -41.65
C GLU A 29 62.74 -18.87 -41.05
N ALA A 30 63.42 -17.77 -41.35
CA ALA A 30 63.00 -16.42 -40.94
C ALA A 30 61.65 -16.01 -41.57
N GLU A 31 61.44 -16.31 -42.85
CA GLU A 31 60.16 -16.05 -43.51
C GLU A 31 59.04 -16.93 -42.95
N LYS A 32 59.33 -18.19 -42.62
CA LYS A 32 58.39 -19.07 -41.92
C LYS A 32 57.99 -18.51 -40.55
N LEU A 33 58.96 -18.11 -39.72
CA LEU A 33 58.71 -17.52 -38.40
C LEU A 33 57.88 -16.23 -38.51
N ARG A 34 58.19 -15.38 -39.50
CA ARG A 34 57.42 -14.15 -39.76
C ARG A 34 55.99 -14.44 -40.18
N ALA A 35 55.78 -15.47 -41.01
CA ALA A 35 54.45 -15.89 -41.43
C ALA A 35 53.62 -16.42 -40.23
N GLU A 36 54.22 -17.26 -39.39
CA GLU A 36 53.61 -17.80 -38.18
C GLU A 36 53.25 -16.68 -37.19
N ALA A 37 54.18 -15.76 -36.91
CA ALA A 37 53.92 -14.63 -36.02
C ALA A 37 52.80 -13.71 -36.54
N LYS A 38 52.75 -13.47 -37.86
CA LYS A 38 51.66 -12.69 -38.48
C LYS A 38 50.32 -13.42 -38.36
N ALA A 39 50.29 -14.74 -38.56
CA ALA A 39 49.08 -15.54 -38.42
C ALA A 39 48.56 -15.54 -36.97
N GLU A 40 49.45 -15.66 -35.99
CA GLU A 40 49.09 -15.61 -34.57
C GLU A 40 48.59 -14.22 -34.15
N ALA A 41 49.27 -13.14 -34.58
CA ALA A 41 48.81 -11.78 -34.34
C ALA A 41 47.42 -11.52 -34.96
N ALA A 42 47.18 -12.02 -36.18
CA ALA A 42 45.87 -11.92 -36.82
C ALA A 42 44.79 -12.69 -36.05
N LYS A 43 45.13 -13.87 -35.50
CA LYS A 43 44.23 -14.66 -34.66
C LYS A 43 43.88 -13.92 -33.36
N ILE A 44 44.87 -13.39 -32.65
CA ILE A 44 44.65 -12.62 -31.40
C ILE A 44 43.74 -11.42 -31.67
N LEU A 45 43.98 -10.68 -32.77
CA LEU A 45 43.13 -9.55 -33.15
C LEU A 45 41.70 -9.97 -33.51
N ALA A 46 41.54 -11.12 -34.18
CA ALA A 46 40.22 -11.64 -34.51
C ALA A 46 39.45 -12.08 -33.24
N ASP A 47 40.11 -12.76 -32.32
CA ASP A 47 39.52 -13.22 -31.06
C ASP A 47 39.15 -12.03 -30.16
N ALA A 48 40.05 -11.06 -30.01
CA ALA A 48 39.77 -9.82 -29.27
C ALA A 48 38.59 -9.03 -29.87
N LYS A 49 38.47 -8.95 -31.19
CA LYS A 49 37.30 -8.31 -31.84
C LYS A 49 36.01 -9.05 -31.53
N ARG A 50 36.00 -10.38 -31.59
CA ARG A 50 34.81 -11.18 -31.25
C ARG A 50 34.41 -10.99 -29.78
N GLU A 51 35.38 -10.96 -28.87
CA GLU A 51 35.12 -10.70 -27.45
C GLU A 51 34.54 -9.31 -27.22
N VAL A 52 35.10 -8.28 -27.85
CA VAL A 52 34.58 -6.91 -27.76
C VAL A 52 33.15 -6.84 -28.30
N GLU A 53 32.86 -7.45 -29.45
CA GLU A 53 31.49 -7.49 -30.00
C GLU A 53 30.52 -8.23 -29.07
N ALA A 54 30.95 -9.36 -28.50
CA ALA A 54 30.15 -10.11 -27.52
C ALA A 54 29.87 -9.29 -26.26
N HIS A 55 30.88 -8.60 -25.72
CA HIS A 55 30.73 -7.72 -24.56
C HIS A 55 29.82 -6.54 -24.86
N GLN A 56 29.96 -5.89 -26.03
CA GLN A 56 29.07 -4.80 -26.42
C GLN A 56 27.64 -5.27 -26.59
N LYS A 57 27.42 -6.43 -27.21
CA LYS A 57 26.08 -7.01 -27.36
C LYS A 57 25.46 -7.33 -26.00
N LYS A 58 26.23 -7.93 -25.09
CA LYS A 58 25.78 -8.22 -23.73
C LYS A 58 25.46 -6.93 -22.96
N ALA A 59 26.34 -5.95 -22.98
CA ALA A 59 26.12 -4.67 -22.31
C ALA A 59 24.86 -3.94 -22.81
N ARG A 60 24.59 -3.99 -24.12
CA ARG A 60 23.35 -3.44 -24.70
C ARG A 60 22.11 -4.20 -24.21
N ALA A 61 22.15 -5.54 -24.27
CA ALA A 61 21.04 -6.36 -23.79
C ALA A 61 20.76 -6.13 -22.30
N ASP A 62 21.80 -6.07 -21.48
CA ASP A 62 21.69 -5.79 -20.04
C ASP A 62 21.10 -4.39 -19.83
N ALA A 63 21.58 -3.36 -20.55
CA ALA A 63 21.06 -2.00 -20.44
C ALA A 63 19.58 -1.89 -20.85
N ASP A 64 19.16 -2.58 -21.90
CA ASP A 64 17.77 -2.61 -22.34
C ASP A 64 16.88 -3.33 -21.33
N ASN A 65 17.36 -4.46 -20.77
CA ASN A 65 16.67 -5.17 -19.70
C ASN A 65 16.53 -4.31 -18.44
N TYR A 66 17.58 -3.61 -18.04
CA TYR A 66 17.53 -2.68 -16.90
C TYR A 66 16.54 -1.54 -17.13
N ARG A 67 16.50 -0.97 -18.34
CA ARG A 67 15.55 0.08 -18.69
C ARG A 67 14.11 -0.43 -18.58
N ALA A 68 13.82 -1.56 -19.23
CA ALA A 68 12.48 -2.15 -19.20
C ALA A 68 12.04 -2.51 -17.78
N ALA A 69 12.92 -3.12 -16.98
CA ALA A 69 12.65 -3.43 -15.58
C ALA A 69 12.44 -2.17 -14.74
N GLY A 70 13.20 -1.10 -14.99
CA GLY A 70 13.06 0.18 -14.31
C GLY A 70 11.73 0.87 -14.63
N GLU A 71 11.32 0.86 -15.90
CA GLU A 71 10.02 1.40 -16.33
C GLU A 71 8.86 0.66 -15.67
N GLU A 72 8.91 -0.67 -15.62
CA GLU A 72 7.87 -1.47 -14.97
C GLU A 72 7.83 -1.27 -13.44
N ALA A 73 9.00 -1.17 -12.80
CA ALA A 73 9.10 -0.86 -11.38
C ALA A 73 8.50 0.53 -11.07
N LEU A 74 8.76 1.53 -11.92
CA LEU A 74 8.19 2.86 -11.77
C LEU A 74 6.67 2.84 -11.95
N ASN A 75 6.15 2.15 -12.97
CA ASN A 75 4.71 1.98 -13.18
C ASN A 75 4.02 1.34 -11.98
N THR A 76 4.62 0.29 -11.43
CA THR A 76 4.14 -0.38 -10.22
C THR A 76 4.13 0.57 -9.03
N ALA A 77 5.25 1.27 -8.78
CA ALA A 77 5.34 2.23 -7.68
C ALA A 77 4.32 3.38 -7.81
N MET A 78 4.07 3.88 -9.02
CA MET A 78 3.05 4.90 -9.25
C MET A 78 1.64 4.37 -8.94
N ARG A 79 1.32 3.16 -9.41
CA ARG A 79 0.04 2.51 -9.11
C ARG A 79 -0.14 2.33 -7.60
N ASP A 80 0.87 1.83 -6.92
CA ASP A 80 0.84 1.61 -5.48
C ASP A 80 0.66 2.92 -4.72
N ALA A 81 1.39 3.98 -5.11
CA ALA A 81 1.23 5.30 -4.51
C ALA A 81 -0.21 5.82 -4.60
N VAL A 82 -0.85 5.67 -5.77
CA VAL A 82 -2.26 6.06 -5.97
C VAL A 82 -3.19 5.22 -5.11
N LEU A 83 -2.98 3.90 -5.05
CA LEU A 83 -3.81 3.00 -4.23
C LEU A 83 -3.67 3.30 -2.74
N THR A 84 -2.45 3.50 -2.25
CA THR A 84 -2.18 3.89 -0.85
C THR A 84 -2.82 5.22 -0.51
N MET A 85 -2.74 6.22 -1.40
CA MET A 85 -3.40 7.51 -1.19
C MET A 85 -4.92 7.35 -1.11
N LYS A 86 -5.54 6.60 -2.02
CA LYS A 86 -6.99 6.35 -2.01
C LYS A 86 -7.45 5.63 -0.73
N ALA A 87 -6.69 4.64 -0.28
CA ALA A 87 -6.97 3.93 0.96
C ALA A 87 -6.88 4.88 2.16
N GLY A 88 -5.80 5.66 2.27
CA GLY A 88 -5.61 6.63 3.35
C GLY A 88 -6.71 7.70 3.41
N LEU A 89 -7.17 8.21 2.26
CA LEU A 89 -8.29 9.16 2.19
C LEU A 89 -9.62 8.51 2.64
N THR A 90 -9.85 7.25 2.26
CA THR A 90 -11.06 6.51 2.67
C THR A 90 -11.08 6.24 4.17
N ASP A 91 -9.95 5.86 4.74
CA ASP A 91 -9.84 5.61 6.18
C ASP A 91 -9.98 6.90 6.97
N ARG A 92 -9.39 8.00 6.49
CA ARG A 92 -9.55 9.31 7.12
C ARG A 92 -11.01 9.77 7.08
N PHE A 93 -11.67 9.60 5.94
CA PHE A 93 -13.09 9.94 5.81
C PHE A 93 -13.96 9.13 6.77
N ARG A 94 -13.71 7.82 6.91
CA ARG A 94 -14.39 6.97 7.90
C ARG A 94 -14.21 7.50 9.33
N GLN A 95 -12.97 7.81 9.72
CA GLN A 95 -12.67 8.35 11.06
C GLN A 95 -13.36 9.69 11.30
N ASP A 96 -13.44 10.56 10.30
CA ASP A 96 -14.12 11.84 10.42
C ASP A 96 -15.64 11.67 10.54
N VAL A 97 -16.25 10.73 9.80
CA VAL A 97 -17.67 10.37 9.95
C VAL A 97 -17.94 9.80 11.33
N GLU A 98 -17.18 8.80 11.78
CA GLU A 98 -17.31 8.20 13.12
C GLU A 98 -17.22 9.28 14.21
N ARG A 99 -16.19 10.13 14.15
CA ARG A 99 -16.00 11.21 15.13
C ARG A 99 -17.16 12.21 15.16
N LEU A 100 -17.71 12.57 13.99
CA LEU A 100 -18.86 13.48 13.91
C LEU A 100 -20.12 12.82 14.48
N VAL A 101 -20.36 11.55 14.14
CA VAL A 101 -21.51 10.80 14.64
C VAL A 101 -21.41 10.59 16.14
N THR A 102 -20.28 10.16 16.69
CA THR A 102 -20.09 10.01 18.14
C THR A 102 -20.32 11.34 18.86
N LYS A 103 -19.83 12.46 18.30
CA LYS A 103 -20.08 13.78 18.90
C LYS A 103 -21.56 14.12 18.94
N GLU A 104 -22.31 13.84 17.87
CA GLU A 104 -23.75 14.12 17.79
C GLU A 104 -24.55 13.18 18.69
N MET A 105 -24.20 11.90 18.73
CA MET A 105 -24.84 10.86 19.57
C MET A 105 -24.54 11.03 21.06
N ALA A 106 -23.53 11.83 21.39
CA ALA A 106 -23.22 12.25 22.74
C ALA A 106 -24.08 13.43 23.23
N ASP A 107 -24.77 14.15 22.33
CA ASP A 107 -25.57 15.33 22.67
C ASP A 107 -26.89 14.94 23.36
N PRO A 108 -27.15 15.42 24.60
CA PRO A 108 -28.42 15.18 25.29
C PRO A 108 -29.67 15.52 24.48
N GLU A 109 -29.66 16.60 23.69
CA GLU A 109 -30.85 16.99 22.90
C GLU A 109 -31.09 16.04 21.72
N MET A 110 -30.03 15.57 21.05
CA MET A 110 -30.14 14.54 20.02
C MET A 110 -30.70 13.23 20.60
N LEU A 111 -30.15 12.77 21.74
CA LEU A 111 -30.63 11.57 22.41
C LEU A 111 -32.12 11.68 22.76
N LYS A 112 -32.55 12.83 23.30
CA LYS A 112 -33.96 13.12 23.59
C LYS A 112 -34.83 13.05 22.33
N GLN A 113 -34.41 13.68 21.23
CA GLN A 113 -35.13 13.62 19.96
C GLN A 113 -35.25 12.19 19.44
N MET A 114 -34.17 11.40 19.50
CA MET A 114 -34.19 10.00 19.08
C MET A 114 -35.17 9.15 19.89
N ILE A 115 -35.18 9.32 21.21
CA ILE A 115 -36.11 8.59 22.10
C ILE A 115 -37.55 8.97 21.77
N LEU A 116 -37.85 10.27 21.65
CA LEU A 116 -39.20 10.76 21.32
C LEU A 116 -39.66 10.28 19.94
N GLU A 117 -38.78 10.26 18.94
CA GLU A 117 -39.14 9.83 17.60
C GLU A 117 -39.36 8.32 17.54
N VAL A 118 -38.50 7.51 18.16
CA VAL A 118 -38.66 6.05 18.14
C VAL A 118 -39.87 5.63 18.95
N VAL A 119 -40.04 6.16 20.17
CA VAL A 119 -41.21 5.83 20.98
C VAL A 119 -42.50 6.44 20.40
N GLY A 120 -42.42 7.64 19.81
CA GLY A 120 -43.54 8.28 19.14
C GLY A 120 -44.03 7.47 17.93
N ARG A 121 -43.11 6.97 17.10
CA ARG A 121 -43.44 6.07 15.98
C ARG A 121 -43.94 4.71 16.45
N ALA A 122 -43.37 4.19 17.54
CA ALA A 122 -43.86 2.98 18.17
C ALA A 122 -45.33 3.11 18.61
N ALA A 123 -45.72 4.25 19.17
CA ALA A 123 -47.09 4.53 19.59
C ALA A 123 -48.05 4.84 18.42
N ALA A 124 -47.54 5.37 17.30
CA ALA A 124 -48.37 5.84 16.17
C ALA A 124 -48.53 4.82 15.03
N GLY A 125 -47.55 3.94 14.79
CA GLY A 125 -47.44 3.18 13.54
C GLY A 125 -47.43 1.66 13.68
N ALA A 126 -47.12 1.11 14.85
CA ALA A 126 -47.01 -0.33 15.04
C ALA A 126 -47.75 -0.72 16.32
N LYS A 127 -48.42 -1.87 16.30
CA LYS A 127 -48.92 -2.53 17.50
C LYS A 127 -47.72 -3.03 18.34
N LEU A 128 -46.95 -2.10 18.89
CA LEU A 128 -46.10 -2.35 20.04
C LEU A 128 -47.03 -2.45 21.25
N ASP A 129 -47.81 -3.52 21.28
CA ASP A 129 -48.35 -4.02 22.53
C ASP A 129 -47.13 -4.47 23.34
N GLY A 130 -46.95 -3.91 24.53
CA GLY A 130 -45.89 -4.31 25.46
C GLY A 130 -44.92 -3.22 25.90
N LYS A 131 -44.09 -3.58 26.87
CA LYS A 131 -43.07 -2.69 27.45
C LYS A 131 -41.90 -2.50 26.50
N VAL A 132 -41.47 -1.25 26.32
CA VAL A 132 -40.29 -0.86 25.55
C VAL A 132 -39.17 -0.50 26.52
N GLN A 133 -38.02 -1.15 26.40
CA GLN A 133 -36.83 -0.82 27.15
C GLN A 133 -35.90 0.06 26.31
N VAL A 134 -35.49 1.19 26.87
CA VAL A 134 -34.55 2.12 26.24
C VAL A 134 -33.28 2.17 27.09
N ILE A 135 -32.17 1.79 26.48
CA ILE A 135 -30.84 1.73 27.11
C ILE A 135 -30.05 2.98 26.67
N LEU A 136 -29.64 3.79 27.65
CA LEU A 136 -28.95 5.07 27.48
C LEU A 136 -27.47 4.97 27.88
N PRO A 137 -26.56 5.79 27.32
CA PRO A 137 -25.15 5.76 27.69
C PRO A 137 -24.95 6.13 29.16
N ALA A 138 -24.11 5.38 29.87
CA ALA A 138 -23.71 5.71 31.23
C ALA A 138 -22.58 6.76 31.21
N LYS A 139 -22.87 8.01 30.88
CA LYS A 139 -21.83 9.06 30.92
C LYS A 139 -21.51 9.50 32.35
N VAL A 140 -20.23 9.38 32.71
CA VAL A 140 -19.62 9.95 33.93
C VAL A 140 -19.52 11.46 33.75
N ALA A 141 -20.03 12.22 34.72
CA ALA A 141 -20.08 13.68 34.72
C ALA A 141 -18.70 14.32 34.43
N THR A 142 -18.67 15.37 33.60
CA THR A 142 -17.43 16.11 33.31
C THR A 142 -17.09 17.11 34.43
N GLN A 143 -15.84 17.59 34.50
CA GLN A 143 -15.38 18.53 35.54
C GLN A 143 -16.18 19.85 35.58
N GLU A 144 -16.80 20.26 34.47
CA GLU A 144 -17.70 21.42 34.42
C GLU A 144 -19.08 21.09 35.03
N ASP A 145 -19.60 19.87 34.81
CA ASP A 145 -20.85 19.38 35.40
C ASP A 145 -20.77 19.17 36.92
N ILE A 146 -19.55 18.97 37.45
CA ILE A 146 -19.26 18.79 38.88
C ILE A 146 -19.27 20.13 39.62
N LYS A 147 -18.85 21.23 38.96
CA LYS A 147 -18.75 22.55 39.59
C LYS A 147 -20.09 23.25 39.79
N GLN A 148 -21.09 22.96 38.95
CA GLN A 148 -22.37 23.68 38.99
C GLN A 148 -23.45 23.01 39.85
N ASN A 149 -23.34 21.70 40.14
CA ASN A 149 -24.34 20.96 40.93
C ASN A 149 -23.65 19.81 41.68
N ALA A 150 -23.12 20.11 42.86
CA ALA A 150 -22.25 19.24 43.66
C ALA A 150 -22.97 18.05 44.34
N ASP A 151 -24.30 18.11 44.50
CA ASP A 151 -25.04 17.13 45.32
C ASP A 151 -25.66 15.96 44.54
N ASP A 152 -25.53 15.90 43.21
CA ASP A 152 -26.34 15.01 42.36
C ASP A 152 -25.53 14.02 41.49
N ILE A 153 -24.34 13.62 41.96
CA ILE A 153 -23.35 12.86 41.17
C ILE A 153 -23.56 11.33 41.22
N GLN A 154 -24.42 10.79 42.10
CA GLN A 154 -24.48 9.35 42.35
C GLN A 154 -25.46 8.52 41.47
N SER A 155 -26.11 9.08 40.44
CA SER A 155 -27.13 8.32 39.68
C SER A 155 -27.27 8.62 38.18
N GLY A 156 -26.27 9.19 37.52
CA GLY A 156 -26.33 9.39 36.05
C GLY A 156 -27.21 10.58 35.65
N LYS A 157 -26.63 11.79 35.69
CA LYS A 157 -27.31 13.07 35.37
C LYS A 157 -27.96 13.09 33.99
N LEU A 158 -27.36 12.44 33.00
CA LEU A 158 -27.92 12.35 31.63
C LEU A 158 -29.24 11.58 31.64
N THR A 159 -29.26 10.44 32.32
CA THR A 159 -30.46 9.63 32.51
C THR A 159 -31.53 10.49 33.17
N LYS A 160 -31.27 11.17 34.30
CA LYS A 160 -32.26 12.02 34.98
C LYS A 160 -32.75 13.21 34.13
N TYR A 161 -31.88 13.86 33.37
CA TYR A 161 -32.25 15.02 32.53
C TYR A 161 -33.12 14.61 31.34
N VAL A 162 -32.72 13.56 30.64
CA VAL A 162 -33.51 12.96 29.55
C VAL A 162 -34.80 12.34 30.11
N LEU A 163 -34.75 11.68 31.28
CA LEU A 163 -35.89 11.14 32.03
C LEU A 163 -36.89 12.25 32.36
N GLY A 164 -36.45 13.38 32.90
CA GLY A 164 -37.33 14.47 33.35
C GLY A 164 -38.14 15.11 32.22
N LEU A 165 -37.56 15.17 31.01
CA LEU A 165 -38.20 15.75 29.82
C LEU A 165 -39.07 14.75 29.05
N THR A 166 -38.83 13.45 29.21
CA THR A 166 -39.54 12.41 28.46
C THR A 166 -40.59 11.69 29.30
N ALA A 167 -40.47 11.64 30.63
CA ALA A 167 -41.42 10.98 31.53
C ALA A 167 -42.83 11.61 31.51
N GLU A 168 -42.98 12.90 31.19
CA GLU A 168 -44.32 13.50 31.01
C GLU A 168 -45.00 13.06 29.69
N MET A 169 -44.21 12.64 28.69
CA MET A 169 -44.69 12.28 27.35
C MET A 169 -44.75 10.77 27.09
N LEU A 170 -43.95 9.98 27.81
CA LEU A 170 -43.88 8.53 27.72
C LEU A 170 -44.84 7.92 28.75
N ARG A 171 -45.96 7.36 28.28
CA ARG A 171 -46.94 6.63 29.12
C ARG A 171 -46.29 5.41 29.80
N GLU A 172 -47.02 4.77 30.73
CA GLU A 172 -46.67 3.63 31.62
C GLU A 172 -45.95 2.40 31.00
N GLN A 173 -45.57 2.42 29.72
CA GLN A 173 -45.04 1.30 28.95
C GLN A 173 -43.56 1.45 28.55
N VAL A 174 -42.83 2.46 29.02
CA VAL A 174 -41.40 2.65 28.70
C VAL A 174 -40.54 2.49 29.95
N GLU A 175 -39.59 1.56 29.91
CA GLU A 175 -38.57 1.34 30.94
C GLU A 175 -37.22 1.88 30.46
N LEU A 176 -36.50 2.59 31.32
CA LEU A 176 -35.23 3.23 30.98
C LEU A 176 -34.09 2.59 31.78
N HIS A 177 -33.05 2.18 31.08
CA HIS A 177 -31.85 1.53 31.63
C HIS A 177 -30.60 2.33 31.28
N ALA A 178 -29.59 2.27 32.13
CA ALA A 178 -28.25 2.73 31.80
C ALA A 178 -27.45 1.58 31.17
N SER A 179 -26.67 1.90 30.13
CA SER A 179 -25.76 0.98 29.47
C SER A 179 -24.57 0.65 30.36
N GLU A 180 -24.05 -0.57 30.25
CA GLU A 180 -22.79 -0.97 30.90
C GLU A 180 -21.56 -0.68 30.03
N ASP A 181 -21.76 -0.34 28.76
CA ASP A 181 -20.68 -0.01 27.83
C ASP A 181 -20.46 1.51 27.69
N THR A 182 -19.39 1.85 26.99
CA THR A 182 -18.97 3.23 26.74
C THR A 182 -19.45 3.75 25.38
N GLN A 183 -20.45 3.12 24.77
CA GLN A 183 -20.95 3.56 23.47
C GLN A 183 -21.93 4.72 23.67
N ASP A 184 -21.84 5.71 22.80
CA ASP A 184 -22.81 6.82 22.74
C ASP A 184 -24.02 6.41 21.88
N GLY A 185 -25.13 7.16 21.96
CA GLY A 185 -26.38 6.80 21.28
C GLY A 185 -27.34 5.97 22.16
N ILE A 186 -28.32 5.31 21.57
CA ILE A 186 -29.34 4.54 22.33
C ILE A 186 -29.56 3.15 21.77
N ARG A 187 -29.97 2.21 22.62
CA ARG A 187 -30.50 0.91 22.18
C ARG A 187 -31.92 0.74 22.67
N ILE A 188 -32.77 0.17 21.84
CA ILE A 188 -34.19 0.01 22.16
C ILE A 188 -34.58 -1.44 21.99
N HIS A 189 -35.10 -2.04 23.05
CA HIS A 189 -35.53 -3.42 23.09
C HIS A 189 -37.05 -3.46 23.24
N ALA A 190 -37.73 -4.08 22.28
CA ALA A 190 -39.15 -4.40 22.38
C ALA A 190 -39.30 -5.86 22.81
N GLU A 191 -39.54 -6.09 24.09
CA GLU A 191 -39.50 -7.43 24.70
C GLU A 191 -40.50 -8.41 24.06
N GLU A 192 -41.75 -7.98 23.87
CA GLU A 192 -42.82 -8.84 23.33
C GLU A 192 -42.60 -9.23 21.86
N GLN A 193 -41.77 -8.48 21.14
CA GLN A 193 -41.53 -8.65 19.71
C GLN A 193 -40.15 -9.22 19.40
N GLY A 194 -39.26 -9.31 20.40
CA GLY A 194 -37.88 -9.75 20.21
C GLY A 194 -37.07 -8.84 19.28
N VAL A 195 -37.45 -7.57 19.16
CA VAL A 195 -36.78 -6.61 18.26
C VAL A 195 -35.82 -5.76 19.06
N VAL A 196 -34.57 -5.70 18.59
CA VAL A 196 -33.53 -4.79 19.10
C VAL A 196 -33.22 -3.77 18.00
N LEU A 197 -33.43 -2.51 18.31
CA LEU A 197 -33.00 -1.39 17.48
C LEU A 197 -31.73 -0.78 18.08
N ASP A 198 -30.63 -0.93 17.37
CA ASP A 198 -29.32 -0.37 17.74
C ASP A 198 -29.12 0.98 17.03
N LEU A 199 -29.16 2.05 17.82
CA LEU A 199 -28.87 3.43 17.38
C LEU A 199 -27.65 3.97 18.12
N THR A 200 -26.66 3.12 18.38
CA THR A 200 -25.36 3.53 18.90
C THR A 200 -24.58 4.33 17.84
N ASP A 201 -23.63 5.13 18.31
CA ASP A 201 -22.73 5.90 17.47
C ASP A 201 -22.03 5.04 16.41
N LYS A 202 -21.55 3.85 16.78
CA LYS A 202 -20.92 2.90 15.85
C LYS A 202 -21.91 2.35 14.82
N ALA A 203 -23.11 1.98 15.23
CA ALA A 203 -24.13 1.45 14.31
C ALA A 203 -24.53 2.50 13.28
N VAL A 204 -24.81 3.73 13.73
CA VAL A 204 -25.18 4.84 12.85
C VAL A 204 -24.02 5.23 11.94
N ALA A 205 -22.80 5.33 12.46
CA ALA A 205 -21.62 5.64 11.64
C ALA A 205 -21.39 4.58 10.55
N SER A 206 -21.54 3.30 10.89
CA SER A 206 -21.42 2.20 9.93
C SER A 206 -22.47 2.30 8.82
N LEU A 207 -23.74 2.55 9.18
CA LEU A 207 -24.83 2.71 8.22
C LEU A 207 -24.62 3.90 7.29
N LEU A 208 -24.23 5.06 7.85
CA LEU A 208 -23.90 6.23 7.05
C LEU A 208 -22.73 5.95 6.12
N MET A 209 -21.71 5.23 6.58
CA MET A 209 -20.56 4.86 5.75
C MET A 209 -20.96 3.94 4.59
N GLU A 210 -21.89 3.00 4.77
CA GLU A 210 -22.40 2.16 3.69
C GLU A 210 -23.03 2.99 2.55
N HIS A 211 -23.71 4.10 2.90
CA HIS A 211 -24.31 5.01 1.93
C HIS A 211 -23.34 6.06 1.36
N LEU A 212 -22.40 6.55 2.16
CA LEU A 212 -21.47 7.61 1.76
C LEU A 212 -20.27 7.06 0.99
N GLN A 213 -19.81 5.85 1.29
CA GLN A 213 -18.61 5.26 0.70
C GLN A 213 -18.66 5.15 -0.83
N PRO A 214 -19.77 4.68 -1.47
CA PRO A 214 -19.85 4.64 -2.93
C PRO A 214 -19.71 6.03 -3.57
N ARG A 215 -20.35 7.04 -2.98
CA ARG A 215 -20.28 8.43 -3.47
C ARG A 215 -18.89 9.03 -3.29
N PHE A 216 -18.27 8.80 -2.13
CA PHE A 216 -16.90 9.25 -1.85
C PHE A 216 -15.90 8.64 -2.83
N ARG A 217 -16.00 7.33 -3.10
CA ARG A 217 -15.18 6.66 -4.12
C ARG A 217 -15.38 7.26 -5.50
N ALA A 218 -16.63 7.50 -5.90
CA ALA A 218 -16.93 8.09 -7.20
C ALA A 218 -16.36 9.51 -7.36
N VAL A 219 -16.30 10.31 -6.28
CA VAL A 219 -15.60 11.61 -6.27
C VAL A 219 -14.08 11.42 -6.39
N LEU A 220 -13.48 10.49 -5.63
CA LEU A 220 -12.04 10.20 -5.73
C LEU A 220 -11.62 9.65 -7.10
N GLU A 221 -12.51 8.95 -7.78
CA GLU A 221 -12.31 8.41 -9.12
C GLU A 221 -12.64 9.42 -10.22
N GLY A 222 -13.13 10.61 -9.87
CA GLY A 222 -13.50 11.67 -10.83
C GLY A 222 -14.73 11.33 -11.67
N VAL A 223 -15.54 10.35 -11.26
CA VAL A 223 -16.78 9.94 -11.92
C VAL A 223 -17.91 10.94 -11.64
N ILE A 224 -17.85 11.61 -10.49
CA ILE A 224 -18.75 12.69 -10.10
C ILE A 224 -17.93 13.99 -10.03
N ARG A 225 -18.32 14.99 -10.82
CA ARG A 225 -17.78 16.37 -10.78
C ARG A 225 -18.60 17.22 -9.83
#